data_AF-A0A838V6M8-F1
#
_entry.id   AF-A0A838V6M8-F1
#
_cell.length_a   1.000
_cell.length_b   1.000
_cell.length_c   1.000
_cell.angle_alpha   90.00
_cell.angle_beta   90.00
_cell.angle_gamma   90.00
#
_symmetry.space_group_name_H-M   'P 1'
#
loop_
_entity.id
_entity.type
_entity.pdbx_description
1 polymer ?
#
loop_
_entity_poly.entity_id
_entity_poly.type
_entity_poly.pdbx_seq_one_letter_code
_entity_poly.pdbx_strand_id
1 'polypeptide(L)' 'MRHDVQLRDAARAIYDACYQGEESTPVPFDEAERVATVHYRQAVDAAQRARHLLVARGDQLALFA' A
#
# COMPACT_ATOMS: atom_id res chain seq x y z
N MET A 1 -6.59 9.26 -0.78
CA MET A 1 -6.25 8.43 0.41
C MET A 1 -6.89 8.95 1.69
N ARG A 2 -6.99 10.27 1.92
CA ARG A 2 -7.51 10.87 3.17
C ARG A 2 -8.92 10.43 3.63
N HIS A 3 -9.73 9.82 2.77
CA HIS A 3 -11.05 9.29 3.08
C HIS A 3 -11.10 7.75 3.19
N ASP A 4 -9.99 7.07 2.92
CA ASP A 4 -9.87 5.61 2.91
C ASP A 4 -8.68 5.21 3.79
N VAL A 5 -8.96 5.14 5.10
CA VAL A 5 -7.96 4.88 6.14
C VAL A 5 -7.32 3.51 5.93
N GLN A 6 -8.11 2.50 5.57
CA GLN A 6 -7.59 1.14 5.33
C GLN A 6 -6.63 1.10 4.13
N LEU A 7 -6.97 1.76 3.02
CA LEU A 7 -6.06 1.83 1.87
C LEU A 7 -4.77 2.58 2.22
N ARG A 8 -4.88 3.64 3.02
CA ARG A 8 -3.71 4.40 3.52
C ARG A 8 -2.80 3.55 4.38
N ASP A 9 -3.35 2.79 5.32
CA ASP A 9 -2.57 1.91 6.20
C ASP A 9 -1.88 0.79 5.40
N ALA A 10 -2.58 0.22 4.40
CA ALA A 10 -1.99 -0.77 3.51
C ALA A 10 -0.84 -0.18 2.67
N ALA A 11 -1.01 1.02 2.11
CA ALA A 11 0.05 1.70 1.38
C ALA A 11 1.26 2.02 2.27
N ARG A 12 1.02 2.44 3.53
CA ARG A 12 2.09 2.64 4.51
C ARG A 12 2.84 1.34 4.80
N ALA A 13 2.13 0.25 5.08
CA ALA A 13 2.77 -1.05 5.33
C ALA A 13 3.63 -1.53 4.16
N ILE A 14 3.18 -1.32 2.91
CA ILE A 14 3.95 -1.65 1.70
C ILE A 14 5.16 -0.73 1.57
N TYR A 15 4.99 0.58 1.74
CA TYR A 15 6.07 1.56 1.67
C TYR A 15 7.16 1.24 2.69
N ASP A 16 6.76 1.04 3.94
CA ASP A 16 7.64 0.71 5.05
C ASP A 16 8.31 -0.65 4.88
N ALA A 17 7.74 -1.59 4.10
CA ALA A 17 8.39 -2.87 3.81
C ALA A 17 9.39 -2.77 2.65
N CYS A 18 9.07 -2.02 1.60
CA CYS A 18 9.88 -1.90 0.40
C CYS A 18 11.02 -0.89 0.51
N TYR A 19 10.87 0.11 1.38
CA TYR A 19 11.79 1.23 1.46
C TYR A 19 12.42 1.35 2.86
N GLN A 20 12.85 0.21 3.40
CA GLN A 20 13.59 0.16 4.66
C GLN A 20 15.06 0.55 4.43
N GLY A 21 15.54 1.50 5.23
CA GLY A 21 16.95 1.87 5.31
C GLY A 21 17.34 3.09 4.48
N GLU A 22 18.46 3.73 4.88
CA GLU A 22 18.97 4.98 4.30
C GLU A 22 19.27 4.88 2.79
N GLU A 23 19.45 3.67 2.27
CA GLU A 23 19.79 3.41 0.87
C GLU A 23 18.56 3.34 -0.06
N SER A 24 17.37 3.05 0.49
CA SER A 24 16.17 2.80 -0.34
C SER A 24 15.26 4.02 -0.51
N THR A 25 15.03 4.82 0.55
CA THR A 25 14.41 6.16 0.43
C THR A 25 14.79 7.05 1.61
N PRO A 26 15.08 8.35 1.37
CA PRO A 26 15.48 9.26 2.45
C PRO A 26 14.31 9.88 3.24
N VAL A 27 13.05 9.64 2.83
CA VAL A 27 11.89 10.35 3.39
C VAL A 27 10.87 9.38 4.02
N PRO A 28 10.34 9.68 5.21
CA PRO A 28 9.25 8.91 5.81
C PRO A 28 7.96 8.95 4.98
N PHE A 29 7.09 7.94 5.16
CA PHE A 29 5.82 7.83 4.43
C PHE A 29 4.97 9.12 4.44
N ASP A 30 4.85 9.79 5.59
CA ASP A 30 4.02 11.00 5.71
C ASP A 30 4.56 12.17 4.88
N GLU A 31 5.88 12.30 4.82
CA GLU A 31 6.51 13.29 3.95
C GLU A 31 6.39 12.90 2.48
N ALA A 32 6.58 11.61 2.17
CA ALA A 32 6.41 11.06 0.84
C ALA A 32 4.98 11.24 0.30
N GLU A 33 3.96 11.13 1.16
CA GLU A 33 2.55 11.41 0.87
C GLU A 33 2.33 12.90 0.58
N ARG A 34 2.89 13.79 1.42
CA ARG A 34 2.73 15.24 1.29
C ARG A 34 3.26 15.78 -0.04
N VAL A 35 4.40 15.29 -0.50
CA VAL A 35 5.04 15.72 -1.76
C VAL A 35 4.77 14.77 -2.93
N ALA A 36 3.96 13.73 -2.70
CA ALA A 36 3.56 12.73 -3.69
C ALA A 36 4.76 12.11 -4.46
N THR A 37 5.75 11.58 -3.74
CA THR A 37 6.93 10.96 -4.36
C THR A 37 6.58 9.76 -5.26
N VAL A 38 7.51 9.35 -6.12
CA VAL A 38 7.33 8.14 -6.95
C VAL A 38 7.13 6.88 -6.11
N HIS A 39 7.92 6.72 -5.04
CA HIS A 39 7.84 5.61 -4.09
C HIS A 39 6.49 5.56 -3.37
N TYR A 40 5.96 6.72 -2.97
CA TYR A 40 4.62 6.81 -2.41
C TYR A 40 3.57 6.35 -3.41
N ARG A 41 3.60 6.86 -4.66
CA ARG A 41 2.65 6.45 -5.70
C ARG A 41 2.71 4.95 -6.00
N GLN A 42 3.91 4.38 -6.06
CA GLN A 42 4.10 2.94 -6.24
C GLN A 42 3.46 2.13 -5.11
N ALA A 43 3.64 2.55 -3.86
CA ALA A 43 3.01 1.90 -2.72
C ALA A 43 1.47 2.01 -2.74
N VAL A 44 0.93 3.18 -3.14
CA VAL A 44 -0.52 3.36 -3.32
C VAL A 44 -1.07 2.44 -4.41
N ASP A 45 -0.41 2.39 -5.57
CA ASP A 45 -0.83 1.52 -6.68
C ASP A 45 -0.78 0.03 -6.27
N ALA A 46 0.25 -0.37 -5.53
CA ALA A 46 0.37 -1.72 -5.00
C ALA A 46 -0.75 -2.05 -4.00
N ALA A 47 -1.06 -1.13 -3.09
CA ALA A 47 -2.15 -1.29 -2.12
C ALA A 47 -3.51 -1.45 -2.82
N GLN A 48 -3.77 -0.65 -3.86
CA GLN A 48 -4.99 -0.75 -4.66
C GLN A 48 -5.10 -2.11 -5.36
N ARG A 49 -4.03 -2.57 -6.01
CA ARG A 49 -3.99 -3.89 -6.66
C ARG A 49 -4.18 -5.02 -5.64
N ALA A 50 -3.50 -4.95 -4.51
CA ALA A 50 -3.62 -5.94 -3.44
C ALA A 50 -5.07 -6.02 -2.94
N ARG A 51 -5.74 -4.88 -2.74
CA ARG A 51 -7.15 -4.84 -2.37
C ARG A 51 -8.03 -5.53 -3.40
N HIS A 52 -7.84 -5.25 -4.70
CA HIS A 52 -8.62 -5.92 -5.76
C HIS A 52 -8.40 -7.44 -5.77
N LEU A 53 -7.15 -7.89 -5.65
CA LEU A 53 -6.81 -9.32 -5.62
C LEU A 53 -7.40 -10.03 -4.39
N LEU A 54 -7.36 -9.40 -3.23
CA LEU A 54 -7.88 -9.97 -1.98
C LEU A 54 -9.41 -9.98 -1.94
N VAL A 55 -10.08 -8.94 -2.46
CA VAL A 55 -11.54 -8.93 -2.63
C VAL A 55 -11.98 -10.04 -3.59
N ALA A 56 -11.34 -10.16 -4.76
CA ALA A 56 -11.63 -11.22 -5.73
C ALA A 56 -11.42 -12.63 -5.15
N ARG A 57 -10.46 -12.80 -4.22
CA ARG A 57 -10.23 -14.05 -3.50
C ARG A 57 -11.27 -14.30 -2.40
N GLY A 58 -11.80 -13.26 -1.77
CA GLY A 58 -12.92 -13.36 -0.82
C GLY A 58 -14.23 -13.78 -1.48
N ASP A 59 -14.42 -13.42 -2.76
CA ASP A 59 -15.53 -13.89 -3.61
C ASP A 59 -15.35 -15.36 -4.05
N GLN A 60 -14.12 -15.88 -3.99
CA GLN A 60 -13.82 -17.28 -4.21
C GLN A 60 -14.26 -18.07 -2.95
N LEU A 61 -15.56 -18.42 -2.89
CA LEU A 61 -16.11 -19.31 -1.87
C LEU A 61 -15.19 -20.52 -1.69
N ALA A 62 -14.86 -20.83 -0.43
CA ALA A 62 -14.07 -22.01 -0.11
C ALA A 62 -14.80 -23.23 -0.69
N LEU A 63 -14.15 -23.91 -1.65
CA LEU A 63 -14.71 -25.08 -2.32
C LEU A 63 -14.92 -26.26 -1.34
N PHE A 64 -14.38 -26.16 -0.13
CA PHE A 64 -14.49 -27.13 0.94
C PHE A 64 -14.73 -26.39 2.26
N ALA A 65 -16.01 -26.25 2.63
CA ALA A 65 -16.46 -25.93 3.98
C ALA A 65 -17.29 -27.10 4.51
#